data_AF-A0A5R8QB01-F1
#
_entry.id   AF-A0A5R8QB01-F1
#
_cell.length_a   1.000
_cell.length_b   1.000
_cell.length_c   1.000
_cell.angle_alpha   90.00
_cell.angle_beta   90.00
_cell.angle_gamma   90.00
#
_symmetry.space_group_name_H-M   'P 1'
#
loop_
_entity.id
_entity.type
_entity.pdbx_description
1 polymer ?
#
loop_
_entity_poly.entity_id
_entity_poly.type
_entity_poly.pdbx_seq_one_letter_code
_entity_poly.pdbx_strand_id
1 'polypeptide(L)'
;MLDTTEIAIFAAVGVVFALGLIALCRWSGVAAQRIAAYALIALSFLYVGFAFRAEEPGAWVGVEMTGVAVFGSLAGMSIIGSPWWVVAGFALHPLYAIYFHYIGAGSQFAPPPFAIANAAFDVAMALFVAYAALRGAGRKTTGAADAPAPQRKLAARSQHRSQSRDAGGPA
;
A
#
# COMPACT_ATOMS: atom_id res chain seq x y z
N MET A 1 -17.16 -17.33 -17.54
CA MET A 1 -17.24 -16.03 -16.84
C MET A 1 -18.16 -16.20 -15.65
N LEU A 2 -17.88 -15.49 -14.55
CA LEU A 2 -18.74 -15.52 -13.37
C LEU A 2 -20.04 -14.74 -13.66
N ASP A 3 -21.14 -15.19 -13.07
CA ASP A 3 -22.39 -14.43 -13.10
C ASP A 3 -22.36 -13.26 -12.08
N THR A 4 -23.41 -12.42 -12.10
CA THR A 4 -23.50 -11.24 -11.23
C THR A 4 -23.47 -11.60 -9.74
N THR A 5 -24.10 -12.72 -9.35
CA THR A 5 -24.15 -13.18 -7.96
C THR A 5 -22.78 -13.65 -7.51
N GLU A 6 -22.10 -14.45 -8.33
CA GLU A 6 -20.74 -14.92 -8.07
C GLU A 6 -19.75 -13.76 -7.97
N ILE A 7 -19.82 -12.77 -8.87
CA ILE A 7 -19.00 -11.56 -8.81
C ILE A 7 -19.22 -10.83 -7.48
N ALA A 8 -20.47 -10.64 -7.07
CA ALA A 8 -20.79 -9.97 -5.81
C ALA A 8 -20.23 -10.73 -4.60
N ILE A 9 -20.35 -12.06 -4.59
CA ILE A 9 -19.83 -12.92 -3.52
C ILE A 9 -18.30 -12.80 -3.44
N PHE A 10 -17.58 -12.98 -4.54
CA PHE A 10 -16.11 -12.96 -4.50
C PHE A 10 -15.56 -11.55 -4.24
N ALA A 11 -16.22 -10.50 -4.73
CA ALA A 11 -15.88 -9.14 -4.36
C ALA A 11 -16.05 -8.91 -2.83
N ALA A 12 -17.15 -9.40 -2.24
CA ALA A 12 -17.36 -9.33 -0.80
C ALA A 12 -16.28 -10.10 -0.02
N VAL A 13 -15.85 -11.28 -0.50
CA VAL A 13 -14.72 -12.02 0.08
C VAL A 13 -13.44 -11.17 0.07
N GLY A 14 -13.13 -10.53 -1.06
CA GLY A 14 -12.00 -9.60 -1.17
C GLY A 14 -12.04 -8.47 -0.14
N VAL A 15 -13.20 -7.86 0.05
CA VAL A 15 -13.42 -6.83 1.07
C VAL A 15 -13.22 -7.39 2.48
N VAL A 16 -13.68 -8.60 2.78
CA VAL A 16 -13.47 -9.24 4.09
C VAL A 16 -11.97 -9.42 4.39
N PHE A 17 -11.18 -9.87 3.40
CA PHE A 17 -9.73 -9.96 3.57
C PHE A 17 -9.09 -8.58 3.79
N ALA A 18 -9.55 -7.54 3.08
CA ALA A 18 -9.05 -6.18 3.28
C ALA A 18 -9.38 -5.68 4.69
N LEU A 19 -10.59 -5.93 5.20
CA LEU A 19 -10.97 -5.61 6.57
C LEU A 19 -10.08 -6.32 7.61
N GLY A 20 -9.73 -7.58 7.37
CA GLY A 20 -8.76 -8.30 8.19
C GLY A 20 -7.38 -7.64 8.21
N LEU A 21 -6.87 -7.23 7.06
CA LEU A 21 -5.57 -6.54 6.97
C LEU A 21 -5.62 -5.13 7.58
N ILE A 22 -6.74 -4.42 7.45
CA ILE A 22 -7.00 -3.14 8.10
C ILE A 22 -6.99 -3.31 9.62
N ALA A 23 -7.64 -4.35 10.14
CA ALA A 23 -7.62 -4.66 11.57
C ALA A 23 -6.18 -4.93 12.04
N LEU A 24 -5.39 -5.69 11.27
CA LEU A 24 -3.96 -5.91 11.55
C LEU A 24 -3.14 -4.61 11.52
N CYS A 25 -3.40 -3.71 10.59
CA CYS A 25 -2.76 -2.39 10.55
C CYS A 25 -3.03 -1.58 11.81
N ARG A 26 -4.26 -1.65 12.33
CA ARG A 26 -4.67 -0.92 13.54
C ARG A 26 -4.10 -1.55 14.81
N TRP A 27 -4.00 -2.88 14.85
CA TRP A 27 -3.53 -3.63 16.02
C TRP A 27 -2.01 -3.60 16.16
N SER A 28 -1.27 -3.68 15.06
CA SER A 28 0.19 -3.81 15.08
C SER A 28 0.94 -2.53 15.47
N GLY A 29 0.31 -1.36 15.37
CA GLY A 29 0.97 -0.06 15.56
C GLY A 29 1.97 0.31 14.45
N VAL A 30 2.14 -0.55 13.43
CA VAL A 30 3.01 -0.30 12.28
C VAL A 30 2.32 0.65 11.31
N ALA A 31 3.10 1.48 10.62
CA ALA A 31 2.56 2.35 9.59
C ALA A 31 1.79 1.53 8.53
N ALA A 32 0.51 1.87 8.31
CA ALA A 32 -0.39 1.15 7.39
C ALA A 32 0.23 0.93 6.00
N GLN A 33 0.98 1.92 5.49
CA GLN A 33 1.66 1.84 4.20
C GLN A 33 2.66 0.67 4.12
N ARG A 34 3.34 0.32 5.22
CA ARG A 34 4.33 -0.78 5.22
C ARG A 34 3.65 -2.14 5.11
N ILE A 35 2.59 -2.34 5.90
CA ILE A 35 1.81 -3.58 5.84
C ILE A 35 1.16 -3.72 4.46
N ALA A 36 0.57 -2.63 3.96
CA ALA A 36 0.01 -2.59 2.62
C ALA A 36 1.05 -2.90 1.53
N ALA A 37 2.29 -2.40 1.66
CA ALA A 37 3.37 -2.68 0.73
C ALA A 37 3.71 -4.18 0.67
N TYR A 38 3.86 -4.82 1.83
CA TYR A 38 4.10 -6.27 1.89
C TYR A 38 2.93 -7.08 1.32
N ALA A 39 1.69 -6.62 1.55
CA ALA A 39 0.51 -7.26 0.95
C ALA A 39 0.51 -7.16 -0.58
N LEU A 40 0.84 -5.98 -1.14
CA LEU A 40 0.93 -5.79 -2.60
C LEU A 40 2.01 -6.69 -3.22
N ILE A 41 3.17 -6.81 -2.57
CA ILE A 41 4.23 -7.74 -3.00
C ILE A 41 3.73 -9.18 -2.96
N ALA A 42 3.10 -9.60 -1.86
CA ALA A 42 2.59 -10.96 -1.72
C ALA A 42 1.54 -11.30 -2.79
N LEU A 43 0.60 -10.39 -3.07
CA LEU A 43 -0.40 -10.56 -4.12
C LEU A 43 0.23 -10.68 -5.51
N SER A 44 1.27 -9.89 -5.80
CA SER A 44 1.99 -9.97 -7.07
C SER A 44 2.62 -11.37 -7.26
N PHE A 45 3.16 -11.96 -6.20
CA PHE A 45 3.72 -13.31 -6.25
C PHE A 45 2.67 -14.43 -6.35
N LEU A 46 1.41 -14.20 -5.95
CA LEU A 46 0.36 -15.21 -6.12
C LEU A 46 0.08 -15.49 -7.60
N TYR A 47 0.12 -14.48 -8.46
CA TYR A 47 -0.02 -14.68 -9.90
C TYR A 47 1.16 -15.42 -10.52
N VAL A 48 2.39 -15.19 -10.05
CA VAL A 48 3.55 -16.02 -10.40
C VAL A 48 3.29 -17.49 -10.03
N GLY A 49 2.74 -17.74 -8.85
CA GLY A 49 2.33 -19.08 -8.41
C GLY A 49 1.29 -19.71 -9.33
N PHE A 50 0.34 -18.93 -9.84
CA PHE A 50 -0.66 -19.39 -10.80
C PHE A 50 -0.10 -19.63 -12.20
N ALA A 51 0.89 -18.86 -12.64
CA ALA A 51 1.52 -19.01 -13.95
C ALA A 51 2.18 -20.38 -14.16
N PHE A 52 2.58 -21.07 -13.09
CA PHE A 52 3.07 -22.46 -13.18
C PHE A 52 2.02 -23.46 -13.69
N ARG A 53 0.73 -23.08 -13.69
CA ARG A 53 -0.37 -23.90 -14.24
C ARG A 53 -0.71 -23.56 -15.69
N ALA A 54 0.00 -22.60 -16.30
CA ALA A 54 -0.21 -22.25 -17.71
C ALA A 54 0.35 -23.33 -18.64
N GLU A 55 -0.11 -23.35 -19.89
CA GLU A 55 0.41 -24.25 -20.92
C GLU A 55 1.90 -23.99 -21.22
N GLU A 56 2.32 -22.72 -21.17
CA GLU A 56 3.70 -22.26 -21.36
C GLU A 56 4.25 -21.56 -20.10
N PRO A 57 4.61 -22.30 -19.03
CA PRO A 57 4.94 -21.70 -17.73
C PRO A 57 6.10 -20.69 -17.78
N GLY A 58 7.12 -20.94 -18.59
CA GLY A 58 8.32 -20.08 -18.64
C GLY A 58 8.01 -18.66 -19.11
N ALA A 59 7.21 -18.53 -20.18
CA ALA A 59 6.78 -17.24 -20.70
C ALA A 59 5.88 -16.51 -19.70
N TRP A 60 4.89 -17.22 -19.13
CA TRP A 60 3.95 -16.64 -18.18
C TRP A 60 4.60 -16.24 -16.86
N VAL A 61 5.49 -17.05 -16.30
CA VAL A 61 6.29 -16.66 -15.13
C VAL A 61 7.08 -15.39 -15.42
N GLY A 62 7.69 -15.25 -16.61
CA GLY A 62 8.38 -14.03 -17.01
C GLY A 62 7.46 -12.79 -17.03
N VAL A 63 6.24 -12.93 -17.55
CA VAL A 63 5.22 -11.87 -17.55
C VAL A 63 4.82 -11.50 -16.13
N GLU A 64 4.51 -12.47 -15.27
CA GLU A 64 4.12 -12.20 -13.89
C GLU A 64 5.27 -11.60 -13.06
N MET A 65 6.51 -12.00 -13.34
CA MET A 65 7.69 -11.38 -12.73
C MET A 65 7.87 -9.92 -13.16
N THR A 66 7.38 -9.51 -14.33
CA THR A 66 7.30 -8.10 -14.72
C THR A 66 6.26 -7.37 -13.86
N GLY A 67 5.11 -8.00 -13.59
CA GLY A 67 4.14 -7.50 -12.61
C GLY A 67 4.76 -7.31 -11.22
N VAL A 68 5.47 -8.33 -10.72
CA VAL A 68 6.22 -8.25 -9.46
C VAL A 68 7.22 -7.09 -9.47
N ALA A 69 7.97 -6.88 -10.55
CA ALA A 69 8.92 -5.77 -10.64
C ALA A 69 8.22 -4.41 -10.56
N VAL A 70 7.10 -4.22 -11.27
CA VAL A 70 6.34 -2.95 -11.28
C VAL A 70 5.68 -2.69 -9.92
N PHE A 71 4.87 -3.62 -9.43
CA PHE A 71 4.13 -3.44 -8.18
C PHE A 71 5.04 -3.53 -6.95
N GLY A 72 6.09 -4.35 -7.00
CA GLY A 72 7.14 -4.41 -5.99
C GLY A 72 7.95 -3.11 -5.91
N SER A 73 8.19 -2.42 -7.03
CA SER A 73 8.82 -1.10 -7.02
C SER A 73 7.93 -0.05 -6.35
N LEU A 74 6.63 -0.03 -6.66
CA LEU A 74 5.66 0.86 -6.01
C LEU A 74 5.55 0.59 -4.50
N ALA A 75 5.50 -0.69 -4.12
CA ALA A 75 5.55 -1.12 -2.72
C ALA A 75 6.85 -0.66 -2.05
N GLY A 76 8.01 -0.90 -2.66
CA GLY A 76 9.32 -0.50 -2.14
C GLY A 76 9.44 1.01 -1.92
N MET A 77 9.03 1.81 -2.91
CA MET A 77 9.01 3.28 -2.82
C MET A 77 8.12 3.79 -1.68
N SER A 78 7.06 3.04 -1.30
CA SER A 78 6.21 3.41 -0.17
C SER A 78 6.83 3.12 1.20
N ILE A 79 7.76 2.14 1.28
CA ILE A 79 8.46 1.79 2.52
C ILE A 79 9.48 2.89 2.88
N ILE A 80 10.20 3.38 1.86
CA ILE A 80 11.24 4.41 2.02
C ILE A 80 10.72 5.84 1.90
N GLY A 81 9.60 6.04 1.22
CA GLY A 81 9.10 7.36 0.85
C GLY A 81 7.64 7.56 1.22
N SER A 82 6.81 7.78 0.20
CA SER A 82 5.44 8.26 0.34
C SER A 82 4.41 7.11 0.35
N PRO A 83 3.38 7.14 1.22
CA PRO A 83 2.26 6.19 1.16
C PRO A 83 1.54 6.21 -0.19
N TRP A 84 1.61 7.32 -0.93
CA TRP A 84 0.95 7.46 -2.22
C TRP A 84 1.46 6.47 -3.28
N TRP A 85 2.68 5.95 -3.13
CA TRP A 85 3.20 4.92 -4.03
C TRP A 85 2.44 3.59 -3.91
N VAL A 86 2.16 3.14 -2.68
CA VAL A 86 1.38 1.90 -2.48
C VAL A 86 -0.11 2.12 -2.75
N VAL A 87 -0.64 3.34 -2.55
CA VAL A 87 -1.98 3.71 -3.02
C VAL A 87 -2.07 3.57 -4.54
N ALA A 88 -1.10 4.12 -5.28
CA ALA A 88 -1.04 3.97 -6.74
C ALA A 88 -0.91 2.50 -7.16
N GLY A 89 -0.08 1.72 -6.46
CA GLY A 89 0.04 0.28 -6.68
C GLY A 89 -1.30 -0.44 -6.56
N PHE A 90 -2.00 -0.27 -5.45
CA PHE A 90 -3.33 -0.86 -5.25
C PHE A 90 -4.42 -0.27 -6.15
N ALA A 91 -4.28 0.95 -6.66
CA ALA A 91 -5.23 1.51 -7.61
C ALA A 91 -5.03 0.94 -9.03
N LEU A 92 -3.79 0.62 -9.40
CA LEU A 92 -3.43 0.07 -10.72
C LEU A 92 -3.58 -1.46 -10.78
N HIS A 93 -3.30 -2.16 -9.68
CA HIS A 93 -3.35 -3.63 -9.63
C HIS A 93 -4.72 -4.25 -10.00
N PRO A 94 -5.89 -3.65 -9.68
CA PRO A 94 -7.19 -4.11 -10.18
C PRO A 94 -7.29 -4.12 -11.70
N LEU A 95 -6.63 -3.18 -12.39
CA LEU A 95 -6.63 -3.17 -13.85
C LEU A 95 -5.88 -4.38 -14.40
N TYR A 96 -4.76 -4.73 -13.76
CA TYR A 96 -4.01 -5.95 -14.08
C TYR A 96 -4.85 -7.20 -13.79
N ALA A 97 -5.46 -7.29 -12.60
CA ALA A 97 -6.33 -8.40 -12.22
C ALA A 97 -7.54 -8.59 -13.17
N ILE A 98 -8.22 -7.51 -13.53
CA ILE A 98 -9.43 -7.61 -14.36
C ILE A 98 -9.09 -7.79 -15.84
N TYR A 99 -8.31 -6.89 -16.43
CA TYR A 99 -8.06 -6.94 -17.87
C TYR A 99 -7.16 -8.10 -18.27
N PHE A 100 -6.18 -8.45 -17.44
CA PHE A 100 -5.21 -9.48 -17.79
C PHE A 100 -5.66 -10.87 -17.34
N HIS A 101 -6.15 -10.99 -16.10
CA HIS A 101 -6.44 -12.30 -15.48
C HIS A 101 -7.91 -12.71 -15.46
N TYR A 102 -8.85 -11.78 -15.46
CA TYR A 102 -10.28 -12.12 -15.52
C TYR A 102 -10.78 -12.22 -16.96
N ILE A 103 -10.46 -11.23 -17.80
CA ILE A 103 -10.96 -11.14 -19.18
C ILE A 103 -9.91 -11.59 -20.20
N GLY A 104 -8.64 -11.30 -19.94
CA GLY A 104 -7.54 -11.45 -20.89
C GLY A 104 -6.88 -12.82 -20.92
N ALA A 105 -5.72 -12.88 -21.56
CA ALA A 105 -4.96 -14.11 -21.78
C ALA A 105 -4.49 -14.80 -20.49
N GLY A 106 -4.39 -14.08 -19.37
CA GLY A 106 -4.08 -14.65 -18.06
C GLY A 106 -5.22 -15.47 -17.44
N SER A 107 -6.43 -15.40 -18.00
CA SER A 107 -7.59 -16.20 -17.54
C SER A 107 -7.43 -17.70 -17.73
N GLN A 108 -6.49 -18.14 -18.57
CA GLN A 108 -6.19 -19.55 -18.77
C GLN A 108 -5.60 -20.22 -17.51
N PHE A 109 -4.97 -19.45 -16.61
CA PHE A 109 -4.36 -19.98 -15.39
C PHE A 109 -4.83 -19.27 -14.12
N ALA A 110 -5.26 -18.01 -14.17
CA ALA A 110 -5.76 -17.32 -12.98
C ALA A 110 -7.22 -17.73 -12.68
N PRO A 111 -7.54 -18.22 -11.47
CA PRO A 111 -8.92 -18.56 -11.13
C PRO A 111 -9.81 -17.31 -11.15
N PRO A 112 -10.93 -17.29 -11.90
CA PRO A 112 -11.80 -16.12 -11.98
C PRO A 112 -12.30 -15.60 -10.61
N PRO A 113 -12.69 -16.48 -9.64
CA PRO A 113 -13.03 -16.05 -8.29
C PRO A 113 -11.93 -15.25 -7.59
N PHE A 114 -10.68 -15.67 -7.77
CA PHE A 114 -9.53 -15.01 -7.18
C PHE A 114 -9.31 -13.63 -7.79
N ALA A 115 -9.38 -13.51 -9.12
CA ALA A 115 -9.17 -12.22 -9.80
C ALA A 115 -10.17 -11.15 -9.33
N ILE A 116 -11.46 -11.53 -9.16
CA ILE A 116 -12.50 -10.63 -8.64
C ILE A 116 -12.26 -10.28 -7.17
N ALA A 117 -11.97 -11.27 -6.32
CA ALA A 117 -11.68 -11.02 -4.90
C ALA A 117 -10.45 -10.12 -4.72
N ASN A 118 -9.39 -10.36 -5.50
CA ASN A 118 -8.18 -9.57 -5.48
C ASN A 118 -8.44 -8.12 -5.89
N ALA A 119 -9.19 -7.88 -6.98
CA ALA A 119 -9.53 -6.53 -7.41
C ALA A 119 -10.32 -5.75 -6.33
N ALA A 120 -11.26 -6.41 -5.66
CA ALA A 120 -12.02 -5.77 -4.57
C ALA A 120 -11.15 -5.50 -3.33
N PHE A 121 -10.26 -6.43 -2.97
CA PHE A 121 -9.27 -6.24 -1.91
C PHE A 121 -8.38 -5.02 -2.20
N ASP A 122 -7.87 -4.92 -3.42
CA ASP A 122 -6.97 -3.86 -3.86
C ASP A 122 -7.64 -2.48 -3.75
N VAL A 123 -8.87 -2.34 -4.27
CA VAL A 123 -9.63 -1.08 -4.17
C VAL A 123 -9.85 -0.69 -2.70
N ALA A 124 -10.24 -1.63 -1.86
CA ALA A 124 -10.44 -1.37 -0.43
C ALA A 124 -9.13 -0.92 0.26
N MET A 125 -8.01 -1.56 -0.05
CA MET A 125 -6.69 -1.20 0.49
C MET A 125 -6.20 0.16 -0.03
N ALA A 126 -6.39 0.48 -1.31
CA ALA A 126 -6.06 1.78 -1.87
C ALA A 126 -6.80 2.90 -1.11
N LEU A 127 -8.12 2.75 -0.93
CA LEU A 127 -8.96 3.72 -0.21
C LEU A 127 -8.54 3.85 1.26
N PHE A 128 -8.29 2.73 1.95
CA PHE A 128 -7.86 2.75 3.33
C PHE A 128 -6.52 3.46 3.53
N VAL A 129 -5.51 3.12 2.73
CA VAL A 129 -4.17 3.71 2.87
C VAL A 129 -4.20 5.18 2.48
N ALA A 130 -4.95 5.57 1.44
CA ALA A 130 -5.15 6.98 1.09
C ALA A 130 -5.79 7.76 2.24
N TYR A 131 -6.85 7.22 2.85
CA TYR A 131 -7.48 7.81 4.03
C TYR A 131 -6.51 7.96 5.21
N ALA A 132 -5.73 6.92 5.50
CA ALA A 132 -4.74 6.95 6.57
C ALA A 132 -3.64 8.01 6.30
N ALA A 133 -3.18 8.13 5.06
CA ALA A 133 -2.20 9.13 4.65
C ALA A 133 -2.73 10.56 4.82
N LEU A 134 -3.95 10.83 4.38
CA LEU A 134 -4.60 12.14 4.53
C LEU A 134 -4.78 12.53 6.01
N ARG A 135 -5.22 11.59 6.86
CA ARG A 135 -5.32 11.85 8.30
C ARG A 135 -3.97 12.07 8.97
N GLY A 136 -2.94 11.34 8.54
CA GLY A 136 -1.57 11.54 9.02
C GLY A 136 -1.00 12.92 8.65
N ALA A 137 -1.29 13.39 7.44
CA ALA A 137 -0.89 14.73 6.99
C ALA A 137 -1.57 15.84 7.80
N GLY A 138 -2.89 15.73 8.03
CA GLY A 138 -3.65 16.70 8.84
C GLY A 138 -3.17 16.81 10.29
N ARG A 139 -2.73 15.70 10.89
CA ARG A 139 -2.15 15.69 12.25
C ARG A 139 -0.79 16.39 12.34
N LYS A 140 0.04 16.31 11.29
CA LYS A 140 1.33 17.00 11.22
C LYS A 140 1.15 18.52 11.10
N THR A 141 0.12 18.97 10.37
CA THR A 141 -0.18 20.40 10.22
C THR A 141 -0.78 21.02 11.48
N THR A 142 -1.64 20.30 12.23
CA THR A 142 -2.22 20.83 13.48
C THR A 142 -1.25 20.74 14.65
N GLY A 143 -0.43 19.70 14.76
CA GLY A 143 0.58 19.57 15.83
C GLY A 143 1.64 20.67 15.84
N ALA A 144 1.93 21.29 14.68
CA ALA A 144 2.79 22.47 14.60
C ALA A 144 2.11 23.75 15.11
N ALA A 145 0.78 23.83 15.01
CA ALA A 145 -0.02 24.96 15.52
C ALA A 145 -0.29 24.83 17.03
N ASP A 146 -0.44 23.61 17.54
CA ASP A 146 -0.94 23.30 18.89
C ASP A 146 0.14 23.11 19.97
N ALA A 147 1.43 23.34 19.66
CA ALA A 147 2.47 23.32 20.70
C ALA A 147 2.15 24.37 21.79
N PRO A 148 1.91 23.97 23.05
CA PRO A 148 1.46 24.89 24.09
C PRO A 148 2.51 26.00 24.28
N ALA A 149 2.04 27.24 24.42
CA ALA A 149 2.86 28.46 24.52
C ALA A 149 4.10 28.38 25.44
N PRO A 150 4.11 27.62 26.57
CA PRO A 150 5.30 27.44 27.40
C PRO A 150 6.44 26.69 26.69
N GLN A 151 6.14 25.66 25.89
CA GLN A 151 7.14 24.88 25.18
C GLN A 151 7.78 25.66 24.04
N ARG A 152 7.01 26.54 23.38
CA ARG A 152 7.51 27.44 22.32
C ARG A 152 8.53 28.44 22.89
N LYS A 153 8.29 28.96 24.10
CA LYS A 153 9.25 29.83 24.82
C LYS A 153 10.50 29.08 25.29
N LEU A 154 10.36 27.81 25.71
CA LEU A 154 11.52 27.00 26.11
C LEU A 154 12.45 26.69 24.93
N ALA A 155 11.89 26.28 23.79
CA ALA A 155 12.65 25.99 22.58
C ALA A 155 13.38 27.23 22.02
N ALA A 156 12.72 28.40 22.04
CA ALA A 156 13.34 29.67 21.65
C ALA A 156 14.50 30.06 22.61
N ARG A 157 14.33 29.83 23.92
CA ARG A 157 15.38 30.08 24.92
C ARG A 157 16.58 29.15 24.77
N SER A 158 16.37 27.87 24.44
CA SER A 158 17.49 26.94 24.23
C SER A 158 18.31 27.28 23.00
N GLN A 159 17.68 27.76 21.93
CA GLN A 159 18.37 28.19 20.70
C GLN A 159 19.18 29.48 20.90
N HIS A 160 18.67 30.43 21.68
CA HIS A 160 19.42 31.64 22.02
C HIS A 160 20.64 31.34 22.91
N ARG A 161 20.54 30.30 23.77
CA ARG A 161 21.63 29.90 24.68
C ARG A 161 22.75 29.14 23.98
N SER A 162 22.46 28.40 22.90
CA SER A 162 23.50 27.76 22.09
C SER A 162 24.26 28.81 21.27
N GLN A 163 23.55 29.75 20.64
CA GLN A 163 24.16 30.81 19.85
C GLN A 163 25.06 31.75 20.67
N SER A 164 24.70 32.05 21.92
CA SER A 164 25.57 32.84 22.80
C SER A 164 26.82 32.09 23.27
N ARG A 165 26.80 30.75 23.26
CA ARG A 165 27.92 29.91 23.69
C ARG A 165 28.99 29.79 22.59
N ASP A 166 28.56 29.77 21.34
CA ASP A 166 29.45 29.68 20.17
C ASP A 166 30.09 31.03 19.82
N ALA A 167 29.49 32.15 20.25
CA ALA A 167 30.04 33.50 20.05
C ALA A 167 31.12 33.91 21.08
N GLY A 168 31.45 33.05 22.05
CA GLY A 168 32.36 33.34 23.16
C GLY A 168 33.58 32.41 23.25
N GLY A 169 34.10 31.93 22.12
CA GLY A 169 35.31 31.10 22.09
C GLY A 169 36.54 31.84 22.64
N PRO A 170 37.43 31.17 23.41
CA PRO A 170 38.55 31.81 24.09
C PRO A 170 39.57 32.40 23.10
N ALA A 171 40.02 33.62 23.41
CA ALA A 171 41.13 34.31 22.77
C ALA A 171 42.48 33.71 23.16
#